data_AF-A0A9D5FJT8-F1
#
_entry.id   AF-A0A9D5FJT8-F1
#
_cell.length_a   1.000
_cell.length_b   1.000
_cell.length_c   1.000
_cell.angle_alpha   90.00
_cell.angle_beta   90.00
_cell.angle_gamma   90.00
#
_symmetry.space_group_name_H-M   'P 1'
#
loop_
_entity.id
_entity.type
_entity.pdbx_description
1 polymer ?
#
loop_
_entity_poly.entity_id
_entity_poly.type
_entity_poly.pdbx_seq_one_letter_code
_entity_poly.pdbx_strand_id
1 'polypeptide(L)'
;MLRKMHGIGLLVAVAVLTGGCALLEPFTGTTTSDSNAKFNLPEYKGVKHAVGCKDFDNQAGWHGSWHLGNNLSIMLESALYDTGRFVVVERKDLGEVLKEQDLVTSGRAAPAKQVAKTGLVRPARYLAGGSITVVEEGQSGGNAGISFGGVSLGGGKSKAQITIIAKLIDTTTSQVVKKQSITGKSGSVSLNVGLNFKGVSTELGGFAKTPLGEAAQDCINQAALFFAKEMEKLPVDACVVSAKDGKIIINRGAEYGIAAGQNYVMEELGEPQIDPNSGELLGNLPGKVLGKIVVKSVQEKFSVCESVSGDKSPKQGTLVRAE
;
A
#
# COMPACT_ATOMS: atom_id res chain seq x y z
N MET A 1 26.31 44.40 74.53
CA MET A 1 26.16 42.95 74.79
C MET A 1 24.95 42.44 74.03
N LEU A 2 25.12 41.42 73.16
CA LEU A 2 24.11 40.49 72.61
C LEU A 2 22.92 41.11 71.82
N ARG A 3 22.28 40.51 70.81
CA ARG A 3 22.41 39.29 69.98
C ARG A 3 21.40 39.46 68.83
N LYS A 4 21.63 38.74 67.71
CA LYS A 4 20.73 38.44 66.58
C LYS A 4 19.23 38.34 66.91
N MET A 5 18.35 38.72 65.96
CA MET A 5 17.35 37.78 65.39
C MET A 5 16.63 38.33 64.14
N HIS A 6 16.76 37.53 63.08
CA HIS A 6 15.97 37.30 61.86
C HIS A 6 14.77 38.22 61.51
N GLY A 7 14.89 38.92 60.38
CA GLY A 7 13.76 39.46 59.62
C GLY A 7 13.30 38.47 58.56
N ILE A 8 12.04 38.04 58.66
CA ILE A 8 11.33 37.25 57.66
C ILE A 8 10.73 38.24 56.65
N GLY A 9 11.33 38.32 55.47
CA GLY A 9 10.82 39.06 54.32
C GLY A 9 9.97 38.15 53.44
N LEU A 10 8.70 38.49 53.32
CA LEU A 10 7.69 37.85 52.47
C LEU A 10 8.10 37.92 50.98
N LEU A 11 8.40 36.77 50.37
CA LEU A 11 8.81 36.66 48.97
C LEU A 11 7.58 36.28 48.13
N VAL A 12 7.02 37.26 47.42
CA VAL A 12 5.93 37.06 46.45
C VAL A 12 6.55 36.55 45.15
N ALA A 13 6.34 35.26 44.85
CA ALA A 13 6.75 34.65 43.59
C ALA A 13 5.72 34.96 42.49
N VAL A 14 6.10 35.83 41.54
CA VAL A 14 5.38 36.02 40.28
C VAL A 14 5.87 34.96 39.30
N ALA A 15 5.05 33.93 39.05
CA ALA A 15 5.30 32.93 38.02
C ALA A 15 4.93 33.51 36.65
N VAL A 16 5.93 33.85 35.84
CA VAL A 16 5.76 34.16 34.42
C VAL A 16 5.60 32.84 33.67
N LEU A 17 4.36 32.53 33.27
CA LEU A 17 4.04 31.44 32.35
C LEU A 17 4.48 31.84 30.94
N THR A 18 5.70 31.46 30.55
CA THR A 18 6.08 31.39 29.14
C THR A 18 5.38 30.18 28.52
N GLY A 19 4.23 30.42 27.90
CA GLY A 19 3.52 29.44 27.08
C GLY A 19 4.40 29.04 25.90
N GLY A 20 5.03 27.87 26.01
CA GLY A 20 5.81 27.25 24.96
C GLY A 20 4.94 26.96 23.74
N CYS A 21 5.38 27.47 22.60
CA CYS A 21 4.91 27.08 21.29
C CYS A 21 5.18 25.58 21.11
N ALA A 22 4.16 24.74 21.24
CA ALA A 22 4.25 23.34 20.89
C ALA A 22 4.47 23.26 19.37
N LEU A 23 5.72 23.02 19.00
CA LEU A 23 6.12 22.67 17.64
C LEU A 23 5.30 21.44 17.23
N LEU A 24 4.57 21.61 16.13
CA LEU A 24 4.04 20.52 15.32
C LEU A 24 5.22 19.61 14.95
N GLU A 25 5.36 18.47 15.63
CA GLU A 25 6.21 17.41 15.13
C GLU A 25 5.61 16.95 13.79
N PRO A 26 6.37 17.01 12.68
CA PRO A 26 5.94 16.36 11.46
C PRO A 26 5.75 14.88 11.79
N PHE A 27 4.65 14.30 11.31
CA PHE A 27 4.32 12.88 11.43
C PHE A 27 5.47 12.04 10.85
N THR A 28 6.46 11.75 11.68
CA THR A 28 7.62 10.93 11.37
C THR A 28 7.32 9.48 11.68
N GLY A 29 7.43 8.63 10.65
CA GLY A 29 7.62 7.20 10.82
C GLY A 29 6.34 6.40 11.02
N THR A 30 5.76 5.89 9.94
CA THR A 30 5.16 4.56 10.01
C THR A 30 6.31 3.56 10.04
N THR A 31 6.74 3.18 11.25
CA THR A 31 7.64 2.04 11.45
C THR A 31 7.04 0.80 10.80
N THR A 32 7.68 0.33 9.72
CA THR A 32 7.29 -0.84 8.93
C THR A 32 7.61 -2.18 9.59
N SER A 33 8.08 -2.19 10.84
CA SER A 33 8.44 -3.40 11.57
C SER A 33 7.23 -4.30 11.85
N ASP A 34 6.08 -3.70 12.18
CA ASP A 34 4.89 -4.46 12.60
C ASP A 34 4.14 -5.10 11.41
N SER A 35 4.22 -4.48 10.23
CA SER A 35 3.49 -4.92 9.03
C SER A 35 4.16 -6.16 8.40
N ASN A 36 5.49 -6.16 8.27
CA ASN A 36 6.24 -7.29 7.68
C ASN A 36 6.17 -8.58 8.53
N ALA A 37 6.14 -8.44 9.86
CA ALA A 37 6.08 -9.57 10.79
C ALA A 37 4.84 -10.44 10.59
N LYS A 38 3.71 -9.83 10.20
CA LYS A 38 2.43 -10.51 9.97
C LYS A 38 2.47 -11.53 8.83
N PHE A 39 3.25 -11.24 7.78
CA PHE A 39 3.41 -12.10 6.61
C PHE A 39 4.68 -12.95 6.64
N ASN A 40 5.47 -12.86 7.72
CA ASN A 40 6.80 -13.47 7.83
C ASN A 40 7.69 -13.18 6.60
N LEU A 41 7.59 -11.95 6.10
CA LEU A 41 8.33 -11.49 4.94
C LEU A 41 9.63 -10.79 5.39
N PRO A 42 10.75 -10.98 4.66
CA PRO A 42 11.98 -10.25 4.97
C PRO A 42 11.77 -8.74 4.83
N GLU A 43 12.64 -7.95 5.45
CA GLU A 43 12.65 -6.51 5.30
C GLU A 43 12.71 -6.14 3.81
N TYR A 44 11.72 -5.38 3.33
CA TYR A 44 11.67 -4.97 1.94
C TYR A 44 12.46 -3.69 1.73
N LYS A 45 13.54 -3.79 0.95
CA LYS A 45 14.39 -2.65 0.52
C LYS A 45 14.23 -2.31 -0.96
N GLY A 46 13.21 -2.87 -1.62
CA GLY A 46 12.91 -2.56 -3.02
C GLY A 46 12.01 -1.33 -3.17
N VAL A 47 11.63 -1.00 -4.41
CA VAL A 47 10.74 0.12 -4.65
C VAL A 47 9.27 -0.25 -4.52
N LYS A 48 8.57 0.48 -3.66
CA LYS A 48 7.11 0.35 -3.53
C LYS A 48 6.39 0.94 -4.74
N HIS A 49 5.70 0.10 -5.49
CA HIS A 49 4.87 0.56 -6.60
C HIS A 49 3.49 1.01 -6.12
N ALA A 50 2.92 2.00 -6.81
CA ALA A 50 1.56 2.46 -6.53
C ALA A 50 0.55 1.45 -7.09
N VAL A 51 -0.29 0.89 -6.21
CA VAL A 51 -1.29 -0.15 -6.56
C VAL A 51 -2.65 0.28 -6.08
N GLY A 52 -3.63 0.26 -6.98
CA GLY A 52 -5.05 0.42 -6.62
C GLY A 52 -5.76 -0.93 -6.63
N CYS A 53 -6.74 -1.11 -5.76
CA CYS A 53 -7.56 -2.33 -5.73
C CYS A 53 -8.85 -2.13 -6.54
N LYS A 54 -9.24 -3.14 -7.31
CA LYS A 54 -10.52 -3.23 -7.99
C LYS A 54 -11.36 -4.32 -7.32
N ASP A 55 -12.67 -4.12 -7.32
CA ASP A 55 -13.63 -5.13 -6.86
C ASP A 55 -13.46 -6.47 -7.59
N PHE A 56 -13.63 -7.55 -6.85
CA PHE A 56 -13.62 -8.89 -7.40
C PHE A 56 -14.94 -9.19 -8.09
N ASP A 57 -14.86 -9.63 -9.34
CA ASP A 57 -16.02 -10.01 -10.11
C ASP A 57 -16.54 -11.39 -9.67
N ASN A 58 -17.82 -11.49 -9.33
CA ASN A 58 -18.42 -12.74 -8.85
C ASN A 58 -18.84 -13.61 -10.04
N GLN A 59 -17.96 -14.51 -10.43
CA GLN A 59 -18.17 -15.49 -11.50
C GLN A 59 -18.62 -16.86 -10.96
N ALA A 60 -18.74 -17.01 -9.64
CA ALA A 60 -19.14 -18.25 -8.99
C ALA A 60 -20.66 -18.48 -9.00
N GLY A 61 -21.46 -17.49 -9.44
CA GLY A 61 -22.92 -17.54 -9.35
C GLY A 61 -23.44 -17.55 -7.90
N TRP A 62 -22.58 -17.21 -6.94
CA TRP A 62 -22.94 -17.21 -5.53
C TRP A 62 -23.80 -15.98 -5.20
N HIS A 63 -24.89 -16.21 -4.49
CA HIS A 63 -25.78 -15.16 -4.00
C HIS A 63 -25.98 -15.34 -2.50
N GLY A 64 -25.69 -14.30 -1.73
CA GLY A 64 -25.87 -14.29 -0.28
C GLY A 64 -25.93 -12.88 0.26
N SER A 65 -26.07 -12.75 1.58
CA SER A 65 -26.22 -11.45 2.25
C SER A 65 -24.95 -10.60 2.26
N TRP A 66 -23.81 -11.15 1.83
CA TRP A 66 -22.53 -10.45 1.81
C TRP A 66 -22.17 -9.98 0.41
N HIS A 67 -21.62 -8.77 0.31
CA HIS A 67 -21.05 -8.26 -0.94
C HIS A 67 -19.63 -8.82 -1.12
N LEU A 68 -19.52 -10.11 -1.45
CA LEU A 68 -18.27 -10.85 -1.44
C LEU A 68 -17.18 -10.17 -2.28
N GLY A 69 -17.52 -9.72 -3.48
CA GLY A 69 -16.58 -9.03 -4.37
C GLY A 69 -15.96 -7.76 -3.78
N ASN A 70 -16.76 -6.97 -3.05
CA ASN A 70 -16.31 -5.75 -2.41
C ASN A 70 -15.58 -6.02 -1.08
N ASN A 71 -16.06 -6.99 -0.30
CA ASN A 71 -15.38 -7.38 0.93
C ASN A 71 -13.96 -7.89 0.63
N LEU A 72 -13.80 -8.68 -0.44
CA LEU A 72 -12.48 -9.18 -0.87
C LEU A 72 -11.55 -8.06 -1.36
N SER A 73 -12.06 -7.01 -2.02
CA SER A 73 -11.22 -5.89 -2.46
C SER A 73 -10.73 -5.06 -1.28
N ILE A 74 -11.59 -4.78 -0.29
CA ILE A 74 -11.20 -4.09 0.95
C ILE A 74 -10.19 -4.93 1.74
N MET A 75 -10.43 -6.24 1.86
CA MET A 75 -9.49 -7.16 2.49
C MET A 75 -8.14 -7.19 1.76
N LEU A 76 -8.15 -7.19 0.42
CA LEU A 76 -6.93 -7.17 -0.39
C LEU A 76 -6.15 -5.87 -0.20
N GLU A 77 -6.85 -4.74 -0.19
CA GLU A 77 -6.25 -3.43 0.04
C GLU A 77 -5.53 -3.37 1.39
N SER A 78 -6.22 -3.80 2.45
CA SER A 78 -5.63 -3.91 3.79
C SER A 78 -4.44 -4.87 3.81
N ALA A 79 -4.56 -6.04 3.17
CA ALA A 79 -3.48 -7.04 3.14
C ALA A 79 -2.25 -6.52 2.37
N LEU A 80 -2.44 -5.84 1.24
CA LEU A 80 -1.36 -5.22 0.47
C LEU A 80 -0.67 -4.10 1.26
N TYR A 81 -1.43 -3.27 1.96
CA TYR A 81 -0.88 -2.26 2.85
C TYR A 81 -0.01 -2.90 3.95
N ASP A 82 -0.53 -3.94 4.58
CA ASP A 82 0.16 -4.69 5.63
C ASP A 82 1.41 -5.45 5.13
N THR A 83 1.56 -5.72 3.83
CA THR A 83 2.82 -6.29 3.33
C THR A 83 4.01 -5.31 3.38
N GLY A 84 3.74 -4.00 3.55
CA GLY A 84 4.76 -2.96 3.54
C GLY A 84 5.46 -2.73 2.19
N ARG A 85 5.04 -3.41 1.12
CA ARG A 85 5.70 -3.44 -0.20
C ARG A 85 5.04 -2.57 -1.26
N PHE A 86 3.89 -1.99 -0.95
CA PHE A 86 3.07 -1.23 -1.89
C PHE A 86 2.78 0.17 -1.38
N VAL A 87 2.65 1.12 -2.32
CA VAL A 87 1.95 2.38 -2.05
C VAL A 87 0.50 2.15 -2.48
N VAL A 88 -0.33 1.74 -1.54
CA VAL A 88 -1.74 1.51 -1.81
C VAL A 88 -2.43 2.85 -2.07
N VAL A 89 -3.19 2.93 -3.16
CA VAL A 89 -3.95 4.14 -3.54
C VAL A 89 -5.43 3.84 -3.64
N GLU A 90 -6.22 4.72 -3.06
CA GLU A 90 -7.68 4.62 -3.05
C GLU A 90 -8.24 4.79 -4.48
N ARG A 91 -9.20 3.94 -4.83
CA ARG A 91 -9.87 3.94 -6.14
C ARG A 91 -11.38 3.83 -6.03
N LYS A 92 -11.89 3.21 -4.97
CA LYS A 92 -13.32 3.10 -4.73
C LYS A 92 -13.91 4.47 -4.38
N ASP A 93 -13.25 5.17 -3.46
CA ASP A 93 -13.73 6.47 -2.97
C ASP A 93 -13.06 7.67 -3.68
N LEU A 94 -12.38 7.43 -4.80
CA LEU A 94 -11.72 8.50 -5.57
C LEU A 94 -12.69 9.59 -6.02
N GLY A 95 -13.95 9.23 -6.32
CA GLY A 95 -14.98 10.20 -6.68
C GLY A 95 -15.25 11.22 -5.57
N GLU A 96 -15.27 10.79 -4.30
CA GLU A 96 -15.46 11.69 -3.15
C GLU A 96 -14.24 12.60 -2.96
N VAL A 97 -13.03 12.07 -3.15
CA VAL A 97 -11.80 12.86 -3.13
C VAL A 97 -11.80 13.95 -4.22
N LEU A 98 -12.27 13.63 -5.42
CA LEU A 98 -12.38 14.59 -6.51
C LEU A 98 -13.44 15.66 -6.21
N LYS A 99 -14.60 15.28 -5.67
CA LYS A 99 -15.64 16.24 -5.24
C LYS A 99 -15.12 17.24 -4.20
N GLU A 100 -14.30 16.78 -3.26
CA GLU A 100 -13.68 17.67 -2.26
C GLU A 100 -12.68 18.64 -2.90
N GLN A 101 -11.86 18.18 -3.86
CA GLN A 101 -10.96 19.05 -4.62
C GLN A 101 -11.74 20.09 -5.46
N ASP A 102 -12.86 19.69 -6.04
CA ASP A 102 -13.77 20.57 -6.78
C ASP A 102 -14.46 21.58 -5.86
N LEU A 103 -14.86 21.19 -4.65
CA LEU A 103 -15.43 22.10 -3.65
C LEU A 103 -14.44 23.23 -3.31
N VAL A 104 -13.17 22.89 -3.07
CA VAL A 104 -12.11 23.87 -2.80
C VAL A 104 -11.88 24.78 -4.01
N THR A 105 -11.83 24.21 -5.22
CA THR A 105 -11.56 24.97 -6.45
C THR A 105 -12.74 25.84 -6.88
N SER A 106 -13.98 25.46 -6.52
CA SER A 106 -15.20 26.23 -6.81
C SER A 106 -15.32 27.55 -6.03
N GLY A 107 -14.46 27.78 -5.03
CA GLY A 107 -14.51 28.96 -4.17
C GLY A 107 -15.64 28.93 -3.13
N ARG A 108 -16.33 27.79 -2.97
CA ARG A 108 -17.38 27.60 -1.95
C ARG A 108 -16.81 27.25 -0.58
N ALA A 109 -15.60 26.68 -0.51
CA ALA A 109 -14.89 26.41 0.73
C ALA A 109 -14.18 27.66 1.26
N ALA A 110 -13.98 27.74 2.58
CA ALA A 110 -13.20 28.80 3.19
C ALA A 110 -11.74 28.77 2.69
N PRO A 111 -11.10 29.93 2.41
CA PRO A 111 -9.71 29.96 1.97
C PRO A 111 -8.75 29.43 3.05
N ALA A 112 -8.02 28.36 2.73
CA ALA A 112 -7.01 27.78 3.62
C ALA A 112 -5.78 27.29 2.83
N LYS A 113 -4.60 27.32 3.45
CA LYS A 113 -3.31 27.03 2.78
C LYS A 113 -2.97 25.52 2.71
N GLN A 114 -3.61 24.69 3.54
CA GLN A 114 -3.34 23.25 3.68
C GLN A 114 -4.62 22.43 3.44
N VAL A 115 -5.28 22.64 2.31
CA VAL A 115 -6.50 21.91 1.91
C VAL A 115 -6.27 21.08 0.66
N ALA A 116 -7.29 20.32 0.25
CA ALA A 116 -7.28 19.52 -0.96
C ALA A 116 -6.87 20.36 -2.19
N LYS A 117 -6.05 19.77 -3.06
CA LYS A 117 -5.53 20.40 -4.27
C LYS A 117 -5.80 19.51 -5.48
N THR A 118 -6.16 20.13 -6.59
CA THR A 118 -6.31 19.46 -7.88
C THR A 118 -4.94 19.08 -8.48
N GLY A 119 -4.95 18.09 -9.37
CA GLY A 119 -3.75 17.68 -10.13
C GLY A 119 -2.72 16.85 -9.36
N LEU A 120 -2.98 16.52 -8.09
CA LEU A 120 -2.07 15.76 -7.22
C LEU A 120 -2.59 14.35 -6.85
N VAL A 121 -3.66 13.88 -7.50
CA VAL A 121 -4.13 12.50 -7.34
C VAL A 121 -3.04 11.56 -7.84
N ARG A 122 -2.55 10.69 -6.94
CA ARG A 122 -1.48 9.74 -7.27
C ARG A 122 -2.00 8.69 -8.27
N PRO A 123 -1.38 8.52 -9.45
CA PRO A 123 -1.74 7.46 -10.38
C PRO A 123 -1.36 6.09 -9.82
N ALA A 124 -2.11 5.06 -10.19
CA ALA A 124 -1.77 3.67 -9.86
C ALA A 124 -0.99 3.11 -11.05
N ARG A 125 0.20 2.56 -10.81
CA ARG A 125 0.97 1.88 -11.86
C ARG A 125 0.37 0.52 -12.17
N TYR A 126 -0.19 -0.12 -11.15
CA TYR A 126 -0.87 -1.40 -11.27
C TYR A 126 -2.25 -1.34 -10.62
N LEU A 127 -3.17 -2.16 -11.15
CA LEU A 127 -4.42 -2.49 -10.50
C LEU A 127 -4.39 -3.95 -10.06
N ALA A 128 -4.65 -4.18 -8.77
CA ALA A 128 -4.83 -5.52 -8.20
C ALA A 128 -6.33 -5.81 -8.09
N GLY A 129 -6.74 -7.03 -8.39
CA GLY A 129 -8.14 -7.45 -8.29
C GLY A 129 -8.30 -8.85 -8.84
N GLY A 130 -9.50 -9.23 -9.22
CA GLY A 130 -9.71 -10.58 -9.73
C GLY A 130 -11.14 -10.98 -9.95
N SER A 131 -11.35 -12.29 -9.98
CA SER A 131 -12.68 -12.90 -10.09
C SER A 131 -12.82 -14.00 -9.06
N ILE A 132 -13.95 -14.07 -8.38
CA ILE A 132 -14.32 -15.18 -7.50
C ILE A 132 -14.91 -16.26 -8.40
N THR A 133 -14.30 -17.44 -8.45
CA THR A 133 -14.70 -18.51 -9.37
C THR A 133 -15.42 -19.65 -8.68
N VAL A 134 -15.12 -19.91 -7.40
CA VAL A 134 -15.79 -20.95 -6.62
C VAL A 134 -16.07 -20.41 -5.23
N VAL A 135 -17.29 -20.65 -4.76
CA VAL A 135 -17.68 -20.46 -3.37
C VAL A 135 -18.41 -21.71 -2.92
N GLU A 136 -17.82 -22.42 -1.96
CA GLU A 136 -18.41 -23.60 -1.35
C GLU A 136 -18.62 -23.33 0.13
N GLU A 137 -19.88 -23.37 0.57
CA GLU A 137 -20.23 -23.36 1.98
C GLU A 137 -20.68 -24.77 2.37
N GLY A 138 -19.77 -25.53 2.95
CA GLY A 138 -20.06 -26.84 3.52
C GLY A 138 -20.89 -26.68 4.78
N GLN A 139 -22.21 -26.80 4.66
CA GLN A 139 -23.07 -27.11 5.79
C GLN A 139 -22.73 -28.52 6.27
N SER A 140 -21.96 -28.64 7.35
CA SER A 140 -21.98 -29.86 8.16
C SER A 140 -23.32 -29.91 8.91
N GLY A 141 -24.40 -30.16 8.16
CA GLY A 141 -25.78 -30.20 8.62
C GLY A 141 -26.52 -31.38 7.99
N GLY A 142 -25.84 -32.52 7.84
CA GLY A 142 -26.54 -33.80 7.73
C GLY A 142 -26.98 -34.22 9.14
N ASN A 143 -28.22 -34.69 9.27
CA ASN A 143 -28.87 -35.21 10.49
C ASN A 143 -28.07 -36.30 11.23
N ALA A 144 -26.92 -35.96 11.81
CA ALA A 144 -26.05 -36.86 12.57
C ALA A 144 -25.75 -36.26 13.96
N GLY A 145 -26.78 -35.75 14.63
CA GLY A 145 -26.74 -35.54 16.07
C GLY A 145 -27.18 -36.82 16.76
N ILE A 146 -26.26 -37.53 17.41
CA ILE A 146 -26.66 -38.59 18.34
C ILE A 146 -27.15 -37.91 19.61
N SER A 147 -28.45 -37.99 19.89
CA SER A 147 -29.04 -37.55 21.15
C SER A 147 -29.02 -38.71 22.13
N PHE A 148 -28.33 -38.57 23.25
CA PHE A 148 -28.39 -39.51 24.36
C PHE A 148 -28.52 -38.73 25.67
N GLY A 149 -29.61 -38.92 26.40
CA GLY A 149 -29.79 -38.35 27.74
C GLY A 149 -30.04 -36.83 27.83
N GLY A 150 -30.55 -36.18 26.77
CA GLY A 150 -30.93 -34.75 26.82
C GLY A 150 -29.80 -33.76 26.55
N VAL A 151 -28.59 -34.23 26.23
CA VAL A 151 -27.47 -33.40 25.80
C VAL A 151 -27.26 -33.58 24.30
N SER A 152 -27.50 -32.52 23.54
CA SER A 152 -27.16 -32.46 22.11
C SER A 152 -25.71 -32.00 21.95
N LEU A 153 -24.83 -32.87 21.46
CA LEU A 153 -23.46 -32.50 21.07
C LEU A 153 -23.36 -32.44 19.55
N GLY A 154 -24.02 -31.45 18.96
CA GLY A 154 -24.00 -31.15 17.52
C GLY A 154 -23.09 -29.97 17.21
N GLY A 155 -21.78 -30.19 17.16
CA GLY A 155 -20.77 -29.19 16.80
C GLY A 155 -20.24 -29.41 15.39
N GLY A 156 -21.07 -29.23 14.36
CA GLY A 156 -20.61 -29.30 12.98
C GLY A 156 -19.67 -28.14 12.68
N LYS A 157 -18.38 -28.42 12.42
CA LYS A 157 -17.46 -27.42 11.87
C LYS A 157 -17.91 -27.11 10.44
N SER A 158 -18.68 -26.03 10.28
CA SER A 158 -19.01 -25.48 8.96
C SER A 158 -17.70 -25.14 8.26
N LYS A 159 -17.40 -25.85 7.17
CA LYS A 159 -16.20 -25.58 6.35
C LYS A 159 -16.61 -24.73 5.17
N ALA A 160 -15.89 -23.66 4.88
CA ALA A 160 -16.07 -22.91 3.65
C ALA A 160 -14.78 -22.90 2.83
N GLN A 161 -14.94 -22.79 1.52
CA GLN A 161 -13.84 -22.68 0.57
C GLN A 161 -14.18 -21.61 -0.46
N ILE A 162 -13.20 -20.76 -0.76
CA ILE A 162 -13.31 -19.75 -1.82
C ILE A 162 -12.12 -19.91 -2.75
N THR A 163 -12.38 -19.96 -4.04
CA THR A 163 -11.33 -19.86 -5.07
C THR A 163 -11.47 -18.55 -5.81
N ILE A 164 -10.36 -17.81 -5.90
CA ILE A 164 -10.25 -16.59 -6.69
C ILE A 164 -9.19 -16.74 -7.77
N ILE A 165 -9.36 -16.00 -8.85
CA ILE A 165 -8.31 -15.70 -9.80
C ILE A 165 -7.83 -14.29 -9.50
N ALA A 166 -6.72 -14.17 -8.78
CA ALA A 166 -6.05 -12.91 -8.51
C ALA A 166 -5.25 -12.45 -9.74
N LYS A 167 -5.35 -11.17 -10.09
CA LYS A 167 -4.71 -10.53 -11.24
C LYS A 167 -4.05 -9.22 -10.83
N LEU A 168 -2.87 -8.98 -11.39
CA LEU A 168 -2.21 -7.68 -11.38
C LEU A 168 -2.16 -7.17 -12.80
N ILE A 169 -2.67 -5.96 -13.01
CA ILE A 169 -2.86 -5.34 -14.32
C ILE A 169 -1.99 -4.10 -14.41
N ASP A 170 -1.20 -3.99 -15.47
CA ASP A 170 -0.43 -2.80 -15.82
C ASP A 170 -1.37 -1.72 -16.37
N THR A 171 -1.41 -0.53 -15.77
CA THR A 171 -2.33 0.55 -16.19
C THR A 171 -1.87 1.29 -17.46
N THR A 172 -0.62 1.13 -17.87
CA THR A 172 -0.06 1.73 -19.08
C THR A 172 -0.43 0.91 -20.31
N THR A 173 -0.32 -0.42 -20.23
CA THR A 173 -0.55 -1.33 -21.38
C THR A 173 -1.86 -2.10 -21.29
N SER A 174 -2.56 -2.03 -20.16
CA SER A 174 -3.72 -2.89 -19.85
C SER A 174 -3.40 -4.39 -19.85
N GLN A 175 -2.12 -4.78 -19.78
CA GLN A 175 -1.71 -6.18 -19.75
C GLN A 175 -1.83 -6.76 -18.34
N VAL A 176 -2.27 -8.02 -18.26
CA VAL A 176 -2.23 -8.79 -17.01
C VAL A 176 -0.79 -9.28 -16.81
N VAL A 177 -0.01 -8.55 -16.01
CA VAL A 177 1.41 -8.87 -15.78
C VAL A 177 1.61 -10.10 -14.93
N LYS A 178 0.68 -10.38 -14.00
CA LYS A 178 0.69 -11.54 -13.11
C LYS A 178 -0.73 -12.01 -12.82
N LYS A 179 -0.91 -13.33 -12.76
CA LYS A 179 -2.19 -13.97 -12.44
C LYS A 179 -1.95 -15.27 -11.71
N GLN A 180 -2.75 -15.56 -10.69
CA GLN A 180 -2.73 -16.86 -10.00
C GLN A 180 -4.16 -17.26 -9.56
N SER A 181 -4.46 -18.55 -9.66
CA SER A 181 -5.64 -19.15 -9.04
C SER A 181 -5.29 -19.54 -7.61
N ILE A 182 -6.08 -19.08 -6.64
CA ILE A 182 -5.79 -19.22 -5.21
C ILE A 182 -7.07 -19.73 -4.55
N THR A 183 -6.92 -20.76 -3.71
CA THR A 183 -8.02 -21.35 -2.95
C THR A 183 -7.76 -21.17 -1.46
N GLY A 184 -8.64 -20.42 -0.80
CA GLY A 184 -8.67 -20.27 0.64
C GLY A 184 -9.70 -21.17 1.31
N LYS A 185 -9.39 -21.63 2.53
CA LYS A 185 -10.24 -22.54 3.30
C LYS A 185 -10.46 -22.02 4.72
N SER A 186 -11.68 -22.16 5.24
CA SER A 186 -12.01 -21.84 6.62
C SER A 186 -11.17 -22.67 7.59
N GLY A 187 -10.67 -22.07 8.67
CA GLY A 187 -9.77 -22.73 9.63
C GLY A 187 -8.36 -23.03 9.11
N SER A 188 -7.99 -22.62 7.89
CA SER A 188 -6.62 -22.72 7.35
C SER A 188 -5.79 -21.45 7.53
N VAL A 189 -6.25 -20.48 8.34
CA VAL A 189 -5.54 -19.22 8.61
C VAL A 189 -4.23 -19.52 9.35
N SER A 190 -3.20 -19.83 8.58
CA SER A 190 -1.85 -20.22 8.99
C SER A 190 -0.92 -19.01 9.13
N LEU A 191 -1.37 -17.85 8.64
CA LEU A 191 -0.69 -16.57 8.79
C LEU A 191 -1.35 -15.79 9.93
N ASN A 192 -0.60 -15.55 11.02
CA ASN A 192 -0.97 -14.67 12.14
C ASN A 192 -0.96 -13.18 11.71
N VAL A 193 -1.65 -12.86 10.61
CA VAL A 193 -1.91 -11.47 10.21
C VAL A 193 -2.97 -10.96 11.18
N GLY A 194 -2.49 -10.35 12.27
CA GLY A 194 -3.34 -9.85 13.35
C GLY A 194 -4.50 -9.01 12.80
N LEU A 195 -5.72 -9.49 13.09
CA LEU A 195 -7.01 -8.91 12.71
C LEU A 195 -7.23 -7.59 13.45
N ASN A 196 -6.44 -6.56 13.13
CA ASN A 196 -6.71 -5.21 13.60
C ASN A 196 -7.65 -4.51 12.63
N PHE A 197 -8.89 -5.01 12.56
CA PHE A 197 -10.02 -4.32 11.90
C PHE A 197 -10.52 -3.13 12.74
N LYS A 198 -9.63 -2.43 13.45
CA LYS A 198 -9.97 -1.29 14.30
C LYS A 198 -10.34 -0.11 13.39
N GLY A 199 -11.65 0.10 13.18
CA GLY A 199 -12.20 1.12 12.28
C GLY A 199 -12.94 0.60 11.06
N VAL A 200 -13.11 -0.72 10.92
CA VAL A 200 -13.86 -1.34 9.83
C VAL A 200 -15.35 -1.46 10.17
N SER A 201 -16.22 -1.38 9.14
CA SER A 201 -17.68 -1.46 9.30
C SER A 201 -18.12 -2.73 10.04
N THR A 202 -19.22 -2.61 10.79
CA THR A 202 -19.84 -3.72 11.54
C THR A 202 -20.16 -4.92 10.64
N GLU A 203 -20.50 -4.66 9.38
CA GLU A 203 -20.75 -5.68 8.36
C GLU A 203 -19.49 -6.47 8.00
N LEU A 204 -18.38 -5.79 7.69
CA LEU A 204 -17.13 -6.47 7.32
C LEU A 204 -16.50 -7.20 8.52
N GLY A 205 -16.62 -6.63 9.73
CA GLY A 205 -16.21 -7.29 10.97
C GLY A 205 -17.06 -8.53 11.32
N GLY A 206 -18.35 -8.53 10.96
CA GLY A 206 -19.23 -9.69 11.08
C GLY A 206 -18.89 -10.77 10.05
N PHE A 207 -18.69 -10.37 8.79
CA PHE A 207 -18.29 -11.25 7.69
C PHE A 207 -16.99 -12.00 8.01
N ALA A 208 -15.94 -11.29 8.47
CA ALA A 208 -14.63 -11.86 8.75
C ALA A 208 -14.64 -12.97 9.82
N LYS A 209 -15.67 -13.04 10.67
CA LYS A 209 -15.85 -14.08 11.69
C LYS A 209 -16.61 -15.31 11.20
N THR A 210 -17.18 -15.26 10.00
CA THR A 210 -17.88 -16.41 9.40
C THR A 210 -16.85 -17.37 8.78
N PRO A 211 -17.17 -18.68 8.63
CA PRO A 211 -16.30 -19.61 7.90
C PRO A 211 -15.98 -19.12 6.49
N LEU A 212 -16.95 -18.50 5.82
CA LEU A 212 -16.77 -17.89 4.50
C LEU A 212 -15.77 -16.73 4.54
N GLY A 213 -15.87 -15.86 5.55
CA GLY A 213 -14.92 -14.76 5.77
C GLY A 213 -13.52 -15.25 6.13
N GLU A 214 -13.38 -16.34 6.89
CA GLU A 214 -12.08 -16.97 7.14
C GLU A 214 -11.46 -17.52 5.86
N ALA A 215 -12.26 -18.20 5.03
CA ALA A 215 -11.81 -18.69 3.73
C ALA A 215 -11.42 -17.54 2.79
N ALA A 216 -12.18 -16.44 2.79
CA ALA A 216 -11.85 -15.23 2.06
C ALA A 216 -10.52 -14.63 2.52
N GLN A 217 -10.33 -14.51 3.83
CA GLN A 217 -9.12 -13.95 4.41
C GLN A 217 -7.88 -14.78 4.07
N ASP A 218 -7.97 -16.11 4.19
CA ASP A 218 -6.89 -17.02 3.79
C ASP A 218 -6.53 -16.83 2.31
N CYS A 219 -7.54 -16.77 1.45
CA CYS A 219 -7.37 -16.55 0.02
C CYS A 219 -6.68 -15.21 -0.29
N ILE A 220 -7.12 -14.13 0.38
CA ILE A 220 -6.55 -12.79 0.21
C ILE A 220 -5.13 -12.69 0.76
N ASN A 221 -4.84 -13.30 1.90
CA ASN A 221 -3.48 -13.32 2.46
C ASN A 221 -2.51 -14.01 1.49
N GLN A 222 -2.92 -15.14 0.90
CA GLN A 222 -2.14 -15.83 -0.13
C GLN A 222 -1.97 -14.95 -1.39
N ALA A 223 -3.02 -14.23 -1.81
CA ALA A 223 -2.93 -13.31 -2.95
C ALA A 223 -1.98 -12.13 -2.70
N ALA A 224 -2.05 -11.50 -1.53
CA ALA A 224 -1.14 -10.43 -1.14
C ALA A 224 0.32 -10.91 -1.11
N LEU A 225 0.55 -12.12 -0.58
CA LEU A 225 1.87 -12.75 -0.58
C LEU A 225 2.38 -13.06 -2.00
N PHE A 226 1.51 -13.55 -2.88
CA PHE A 226 1.83 -13.76 -4.29
C PHE A 226 2.24 -12.46 -4.96
N PHE A 227 1.44 -11.40 -4.82
CA PHE A 227 1.76 -10.09 -5.39
C PHE A 227 3.06 -9.52 -4.83
N ALA A 228 3.27 -9.59 -3.51
CA ALA A 228 4.51 -9.17 -2.87
C ALA A 228 5.75 -9.84 -3.50
N LYS A 229 5.71 -11.16 -3.67
CA LYS A 229 6.82 -11.94 -4.24
C LYS A 229 7.05 -11.68 -5.73
N GLU A 230 5.98 -11.50 -6.51
CA GLU A 230 6.12 -11.25 -7.94
C GLU A 230 6.59 -9.82 -8.25
N MET A 231 6.24 -8.86 -7.38
CA MET A 231 6.63 -7.46 -7.53
C MET A 231 8.09 -7.22 -7.17
N GLU A 232 8.67 -8.03 -6.26
CA GLU A 232 10.11 -8.06 -6.00
C GLU A 232 10.95 -8.42 -7.24
N LYS A 233 10.34 -9.11 -8.23
CA LYS A 233 11.01 -9.50 -9.48
C LYS A 233 10.92 -8.43 -10.57
N LEU A 234 10.08 -7.41 -10.39
CA LEU A 234 9.93 -6.36 -11.40
C LEU A 234 11.06 -5.34 -11.29
N PRO A 235 11.63 -4.89 -12.42
CA PRO A 235 12.69 -3.90 -12.38
C PRO A 235 12.18 -2.61 -11.76
N VAL A 236 12.97 -2.13 -10.83
CA VAL A 236 12.71 -0.91 -10.10
C VAL A 236 13.33 0.24 -10.86
N ASP A 237 12.48 1.01 -11.54
CA ASP A 237 12.91 2.22 -12.23
C ASP A 237 12.64 3.46 -11.36
N ALA A 238 13.67 4.28 -11.16
CA ALA A 238 13.58 5.62 -10.63
C ALA A 238 13.44 6.62 -11.80
N CYS A 239 12.99 7.85 -11.52
CA CYS A 239 12.95 8.92 -12.51
C CYS A 239 13.48 10.23 -11.93
N VAL A 240 14.08 11.05 -12.79
CA VAL A 240 14.46 12.43 -12.47
C VAL A 240 13.20 13.28 -12.28
N VAL A 241 13.06 13.89 -11.10
CA VAL A 241 12.00 14.85 -10.76
C VAL A 241 12.40 16.25 -11.16
N SER A 242 13.66 16.63 -10.90
CA SER A 242 14.21 17.92 -11.30
C SER A 242 15.73 17.87 -11.29
N ALA A 243 16.36 18.70 -12.11
CA ALA A 243 17.81 18.93 -12.08
C ALA A 243 18.06 20.43 -12.02
N LYS A 244 18.74 20.90 -10.98
CA LYS A 244 19.12 22.32 -10.78
C LYS A 244 20.48 22.39 -10.11
N ASP A 245 21.32 23.32 -10.56
CA ASP A 245 22.64 23.59 -9.96
C ASP A 245 23.54 22.34 -9.83
N GLY A 246 23.46 21.43 -10.82
CA GLY A 246 24.22 20.17 -10.81
C GLY A 246 23.70 19.10 -9.85
N LYS A 247 22.62 19.38 -9.11
CA LYS A 247 21.92 18.43 -8.25
C LYS A 247 20.72 17.85 -8.99
N ILE A 248 20.65 16.52 -9.01
CA ILE A 248 19.62 15.74 -9.69
C ILE A 248 18.74 15.11 -8.61
N ILE A 249 17.47 15.47 -8.56
CA ILE A 249 16.51 14.90 -7.60
C ILE A 249 15.81 13.72 -8.27
N ILE A 250 15.84 12.55 -7.66
CA ILE A 250 15.13 11.35 -8.11
C ILE A 250 13.94 11.04 -7.20
N ASN A 251 12.87 10.49 -7.77
CA ASN A 251 11.62 10.17 -7.07
C ASN A 251 11.70 8.92 -6.16
N ARG A 252 12.89 8.60 -5.65
CA ARG A 252 13.18 7.46 -4.79
C ARG A 252 14.11 7.87 -3.65
N GLY A 253 13.76 7.47 -2.44
CA GLY A 253 14.39 7.83 -1.17
C GLY A 253 14.66 6.62 -0.28
N ALA A 254 14.78 6.83 1.03
CA ALA A 254 15.09 5.77 1.99
C ALA A 254 14.00 4.69 2.04
N GLU A 255 12.71 5.06 1.86
CA GLU A 255 11.59 4.09 1.78
C GLU A 255 11.72 3.08 0.64
N TYR A 256 12.57 3.42 -0.33
CA TYR A 256 12.79 2.71 -1.56
C TYR A 256 14.14 1.98 -1.56
N GLY A 257 14.78 1.87 -0.38
CA GLY A 257 16.07 1.21 -0.18
C GLY A 257 17.27 1.94 -0.76
N ILE A 258 17.08 3.22 -1.12
CA ILE A 258 18.19 4.04 -1.60
C ILE A 258 19.07 4.46 -0.42
N ALA A 259 20.38 4.29 -0.58
CA ALA A 259 21.40 4.69 0.36
C ALA A 259 22.37 5.68 -0.28
N ALA A 260 22.95 6.56 0.53
CA ALA A 260 24.02 7.44 0.08
C ALA A 260 25.22 6.62 -0.42
N GLY A 261 25.79 7.03 -1.55
CA GLY A 261 26.90 6.35 -2.22
C GLY A 261 26.51 5.34 -3.31
N GLN A 262 25.23 5.01 -3.48
CA GLN A 262 24.77 4.15 -4.58
C GLN A 262 24.90 4.86 -5.93
N ASN A 263 25.33 4.09 -6.94
CA ASN A 263 25.44 4.55 -8.32
C ASN A 263 24.21 4.11 -9.13
N TYR A 264 23.79 5.00 -10.02
CA TYR A 264 22.68 4.78 -10.94
C TYR A 264 23.05 5.28 -12.33
N VAL A 265 22.44 4.67 -13.34
CA VAL A 265 22.56 5.08 -14.74
C VAL A 265 21.28 5.82 -15.13
N MET A 266 21.45 6.99 -15.76
CA MET A 266 20.36 7.74 -16.37
C MET A 266 20.24 7.35 -17.84
N GLU A 267 19.03 7.02 -18.27
CA GLU A 267 18.73 6.66 -19.64
C GLU A 267 17.43 7.32 -20.13
N GLU A 268 17.36 7.59 -21.43
CA GLU A 268 16.10 7.99 -22.06
C GLU A 268 15.08 6.86 -22.01
N LEU A 269 13.79 7.19 -22.06
CA LEU A 269 12.77 6.17 -22.21
C LEU A 269 12.94 5.54 -23.58
N GLY A 270 13.22 4.24 -23.59
CA GLY A 270 13.34 3.43 -24.78
C GLY A 270 12.13 3.50 -25.71
N GLU A 271 12.37 3.41 -27.02
CA GLU A 271 11.28 3.37 -28.00
C GLU A 271 10.48 2.06 -27.83
N PRO A 272 9.15 2.14 -27.61
CA PRO A 272 8.32 0.96 -27.49
C PRO A 272 8.30 0.21 -28.82
N GLN A 273 8.58 -1.08 -28.76
CA GLN A 273 8.48 -1.99 -29.90
C GLN A 273 7.09 -2.60 -29.86
N ILE A 274 6.23 -2.13 -30.77
CA ILE A 274 4.87 -2.62 -30.92
C ILE A 274 4.85 -3.49 -32.16
N ASP A 275 4.41 -4.74 -32.02
CA ASP A 275 4.20 -5.61 -33.18
C ASP A 275 3.08 -5.00 -34.06
N PRO A 276 3.38 -4.65 -35.34
CA PRO A 276 2.41 -4.01 -36.22
C PRO A 276 1.17 -4.89 -36.51
N ASN A 277 1.25 -6.21 -36.35
CA ASN A 277 0.15 -7.11 -36.65
C ASN A 277 -0.75 -7.36 -35.44
N SER A 278 -0.18 -7.56 -34.25
CA SER A 278 -0.92 -7.89 -33.02
C SER A 278 -1.22 -6.69 -32.13
N GLY A 279 -0.50 -5.57 -32.31
CA GLY A 279 -0.55 -4.43 -31.40
C GLY A 279 0.08 -4.71 -30.03
N GLU A 280 0.76 -5.84 -29.87
CA GLU A 280 1.44 -6.22 -28.64
C GLU A 280 2.67 -5.34 -28.39
N LEU A 281 2.81 -4.81 -27.18
CA LEU A 281 4.06 -4.20 -26.74
C LEU A 281 5.07 -5.32 -26.43
N LEU A 282 6.04 -5.51 -27.32
CA LEU A 282 7.12 -6.50 -27.19
C LEU A 282 8.16 -6.09 -26.15
N GLY A 283 8.19 -4.81 -25.81
CA GLY A 283 9.12 -4.21 -24.86
C GLY A 283 9.57 -2.85 -25.35
N ASN A 284 10.59 -2.30 -24.70
CA ASN A 284 11.22 -1.05 -25.12
C ASN A 284 12.66 -1.36 -25.49
N LEU A 285 13.15 -0.79 -26.60
CA LEU A 285 14.59 -0.81 -26.86
C LEU A 285 15.31 -0.07 -25.72
N PRO A 286 16.53 -0.46 -25.33
CA PRO A 286 17.28 0.29 -24.34
C PRO A 286 17.46 1.73 -24.83
N GLY A 287 17.07 2.70 -24.00
CA GLY A 287 17.24 4.11 -24.32
C GLY A 287 18.71 4.51 -24.30
N LYS A 288 19.01 5.67 -24.86
CA LYS A 288 20.37 6.22 -24.83
C LYS A 288 20.77 6.51 -23.39
N VAL A 289 21.92 5.99 -22.98
CA VAL A 289 22.53 6.34 -21.69
C VAL A 289 22.97 7.80 -21.71
N LEU A 290 22.40 8.60 -20.81
CA LEU A 290 22.68 10.02 -20.67
C LEU A 290 23.83 10.29 -19.70
N GLY A 291 24.05 9.42 -18.73
CA GLY A 291 25.11 9.59 -17.73
C GLY A 291 24.97 8.68 -16.52
N LYS A 292 25.91 8.80 -15.59
CA LYS A 292 25.89 8.13 -14.29
C LYS A 292 25.73 9.15 -13.18
N ILE A 293 24.93 8.81 -12.17
CA ILE A 293 24.71 9.63 -10.99
C ILE A 293 25.02 8.84 -9.73
N VAL A 294 25.47 9.55 -8.69
CA VAL A 294 25.70 8.99 -7.36
C VAL A 294 24.79 9.68 -6.35
N VAL A 295 24.20 8.90 -5.45
CA VAL A 295 23.34 9.44 -4.38
C VAL A 295 24.20 10.11 -3.31
N LYS A 296 23.95 11.39 -3.03
CA LYS A 296 24.66 12.15 -1.97
C LYS A 296 23.88 12.23 -0.68
N SER A 297 22.59 12.52 -0.77
CA SER A 297 21.71 12.60 0.39
C SER A 297 20.38 11.94 0.08
N VAL A 298 19.87 11.20 1.05
CA VAL A 298 18.61 10.47 0.93
C VAL A 298 17.60 11.11 1.88
N GLN A 299 16.42 11.43 1.36
CA GLN A 299 15.24 11.76 2.14
C GLN A 299 14.30 10.56 2.10
N GLU A 300 13.22 10.59 2.88
CA GLU A 300 12.28 9.46 2.96
C GLU A 300 11.72 9.06 1.58
N LYS A 301 11.27 10.05 0.79
CA LYS A 301 10.55 9.84 -0.48
C LYS A 301 11.33 10.21 -1.74
N PHE A 302 12.48 10.86 -1.61
CA PHE A 302 13.32 11.30 -2.73
C PHE A 302 14.79 11.28 -2.35
N SER A 303 15.67 11.31 -3.33
CA SER A 303 17.12 11.39 -3.11
C SER A 303 17.71 12.51 -3.96
N VAL A 304 18.77 13.11 -3.44
CA VAL A 304 19.58 14.09 -4.14
C VAL A 304 20.84 13.40 -4.61
N CYS A 305 21.02 13.40 -5.92
CA CYS A 305 22.14 12.80 -6.62
C CYS A 305 23.01 13.89 -7.26
N GLU A 306 24.26 13.53 -7.52
CA GLU A 306 25.18 14.32 -8.33
C GLU A 306 25.62 13.52 -9.54
N SER A 307 25.83 14.19 -10.67
CA SER A 307 26.34 13.56 -11.90
C SER A 307 27.82 13.22 -11.73
N VAL A 308 28.14 11.94 -11.91
CA VAL A 308 29.52 11.41 -11.94
C VAL A 308 30.08 11.55 -13.35
N SER A 309 29.27 11.27 -14.36
CA SER A 309 29.64 11.41 -15.77
C SER A 309 28.39 11.60 -16.65
N GLY A 310 28.56 12.25 -17.80
CA GLY A 310 27.46 12.52 -18.73
C GLY A 310 26.69 13.80 -18.40
N ASP A 311 25.39 13.80 -18.68
CA ASP A 311 24.53 14.96 -18.53
C ASP A 311 24.43 15.40 -17.06
N LYS A 312 24.49 16.71 -16.82
CA LYS A 312 24.35 17.35 -15.51
C LYS A 312 22.97 17.96 -15.30
N SER A 313 22.18 18.08 -16.35
CA SER A 313 20.84 18.67 -16.33
C SER A 313 19.85 17.81 -17.14
N PRO A 314 19.68 16.52 -16.79
CA PRO A 314 18.72 15.65 -17.46
C PRO A 314 17.29 16.21 -17.38
N LYS A 315 16.50 15.91 -18.41
CA LYS A 315 15.09 16.33 -18.46
C LYS A 315 14.29 15.67 -17.33
N GLN A 316 13.28 16.38 -16.84
CA GLN A 316 12.31 15.78 -15.93
C GLN A 316 11.64 14.57 -16.61
N GLY A 317 11.55 13.45 -15.89
CA GLY A 317 11.02 12.19 -16.41
C GLY A 317 12.08 11.23 -16.98
N THR A 318 13.35 11.63 -17.09
CA THR A 318 14.45 10.72 -17.46
C THR A 318 14.50 9.51 -16.51
N LEU A 319 14.65 8.31 -17.07
CA LEU A 319 14.69 7.06 -16.31
C LEU A 319 16.04 6.92 -15.61
N VAL A 320 16.02 6.33 -14.43
CA VAL A 320 17.19 6.10 -13.59
C VAL A 320 17.13 4.65 -13.11
N ARG A 321 18.12 3.85 -13.48
CA ARG A 321 18.24 2.45 -13.08
C ARG A 321 19.49 2.22 -12.24
N ALA A 322 19.43 1.25 -11.33
CA ALA A 322 20.61 0.83 -10.59
C ALA A 322 21.66 0.32 -11.58
N GLU A 323 22.92 0.69 -11.35
CA GLU A 323 24.06 0.14 -12.10
C GLU A 323 24.34 -1.33 -11.71
#